data_AF-A0A6B2DEH8-F1
#
_entry.id   AF-A0A6B2DEH8-F1
#
_cell.length_a   1.000
_cell.length_b   1.000
_cell.length_c   1.000
_cell.angle_alpha   90.00
_cell.angle_beta   90.00
_cell.angle_gamma   90.00
#
_symmetry.space_group_name_H-M   'P 1'
#
loop_
_entity.id
_entity.type
_entity.pdbx_description
1 polymer ?
#
loop_
_entity_poly.entity_id
_entity_poly.type
_entity_poly.pdbx_seq_one_letter_code
_entity_poly.pdbx_strand_id
1 'polypeptide(L)' 'TVRTSSARRPLLLVLDDVHEADVSSLRLLAEVAETIRTARVVVLCTARDDDRAWSGHVQARALLLGRAV' A
#
# COMPACT_ATOMS: atom_id res chain seq x y z
N THR A 1 10.72 -11.79 -8.94
CA THR A 1 9.72 -11.20 -8.01
C THR A 1 10.32 -9.99 -7.31
N VAL A 2 9.49 -9.15 -6.67
CA VAL A 2 9.94 -7.95 -5.91
C VAL A 2 11.01 -8.35 -4.87
N ARG A 3 10.78 -9.44 -4.13
CA ARG A 3 11.71 -9.94 -3.10
C ARG A 3 13.09 -10.29 -3.66
N THR A 4 13.17 -11.13 -4.69
CA THR A 4 14.45 -11.52 -5.31
C THR A 4 15.21 -10.31 -5.86
N SER A 5 14.50 -9.33 -6.41
CA SER A 5 15.11 -8.12 -6.97
C SER A 5 15.63 -7.19 -5.86
N SER A 6 14.90 -7.06 -4.76
CA SER A 6 15.32 -6.29 -3.57
C SER A 6 16.56 -6.86 -2.88
N ALA A 7 16.83 -8.16 -3.07
CA ALA A 7 18.04 -8.83 -2.57
C ALA A 7 19.30 -8.48 -3.38
N ARG A 8 19.16 -7.88 -4.56
CA ARG A 8 20.31 -7.40 -5.36
C ARG A 8 20.54 -5.91 -5.20
N ARG A 9 19.48 -5.12 -5.17
CA ARG A 9 19.52 -3.67 -4.98
C ARG A 9 18.23 -3.18 -4.30
N PRO A 10 18.27 -2.07 -3.53
CA PRO A 10 17.04 -1.46 -3.02
C PRO A 10 16.07 -1.10 -4.14
N LEU A 11 14.77 -1.24 -3.87
CA LEU A 11 13.70 -0.92 -4.82
C LEU A 11 12.77 0.15 -4.26
N LEU A 12 12.34 1.06 -5.12
CA LEU A 12 11.20 1.93 -4.90
C LEU A 12 10.05 1.42 -5.77
N LEU A 13 8.95 1.02 -5.14
CA LEU A 13 7.69 0.69 -5.81
C LEU A 13 6.76 1.89 -5.64
N VAL A 14 6.30 2.46 -6.75
CA VAL A 14 5.36 3.58 -6.74
C VAL A 14 3.99 3.05 -7.16
N LEU A 15 2.99 3.30 -6.32
CA LEU A 15 1.58 3.01 -6.60
C LEU A 15 0.84 4.34 -6.65
N ASP A 16 0.32 4.66 -7.82
CA ASP A 16 -0.37 5.93 -8.04
C ASP A 16 -1.87 5.78 -7.73
N ASP A 17 -2.47 6.85 -7.21
CA ASP A 17 -3.90 6.99 -6.97
C ASP A 17 -4.57 5.81 -6.24
N VAL A 18 -3.95 5.32 -5.16
CA VAL A 18 -4.47 4.11 -4.45
C VAL A 18 -5.89 4.27 -3.91
N HIS A 19 -6.37 5.51 -3.74
CA HIS A 19 -7.75 5.80 -3.36
C HIS A 19 -8.80 5.32 -4.39
N GLU A 20 -8.42 5.15 -5.66
CA GLU A 20 -9.28 4.62 -6.73
C GLU A 20 -9.29 3.07 -6.76
N ALA A 21 -8.42 2.43 -5.99
CA ALA A 21 -8.34 0.97 -5.95
C ALA A 21 -9.52 0.36 -5.19
N ASP A 22 -9.94 -0.83 -5.62
CA ASP A 22 -10.96 -1.59 -4.91
C ASP A 22 -10.49 -2.08 -3.53
N VAL A 23 -11.44 -2.43 -2.65
CA VAL A 23 -11.15 -2.91 -1.29
C VAL A 23 -10.17 -4.09 -1.28
N SER A 24 -10.31 -5.04 -2.21
CA SER A 24 -9.48 -6.24 -2.21
C SER A 24 -8.03 -5.91 -2.56
N SER A 25 -7.82 -4.99 -3.50
CA SER A 25 -6.51 -4.44 -3.85
C SER A 25 -5.85 -3.70 -2.69
N LEU A 26 -6.62 -2.89 -1.94
CA LEU A 26 -6.12 -2.17 -0.76
C LEU A 26 -5.76 -3.10 0.40
N ARG A 27 -6.55 -4.16 0.63
CA ARG A 27 -6.24 -5.20 1.63
C ARG A 27 -4.98 -5.97 1.25
N LEU A 28 -4.86 -6.37 -0.01
CA LEU A 28 -3.65 -7.00 -0.53
C LEU A 28 -2.43 -6.09 -0.34
N LEU A 29 -2.57 -4.79 -0.58
CA LEU A 29 -1.49 -3.83 -0.36
C LEU A 29 -1.04 -3.81 1.11
N ALA A 30 -1.98 -3.83 2.07
CA ALA A 30 -1.66 -3.92 3.49
C ALA A 30 -0.91 -5.23 3.82
N GLU A 31 -1.38 -6.37 3.31
CA GLU A 31 -0.71 -7.67 3.50
C GLU A 31 0.69 -7.72 2.87
N VAL A 32 0.84 -7.14 1.68
CA VAL A 32 2.12 -7.05 0.98
C VAL A 32 3.08 -6.17 1.77
N ALA A 33 2.62 -5.01 2.26
CA ALA A 33 3.42 -4.13 3.10
C ALA A 33 3.96 -4.87 4.33
N GLU A 34 3.10 -5.62 5.04
CA GLU A 34 3.48 -6.45 6.19
C GLU A 34 4.52 -7.52 5.80
N THR A 35 4.35 -8.15 4.65
CA THR A 35 5.21 -9.22 4.14
C THR A 35 6.58 -8.72 3.72
N ILE A 36 6.68 -7.51 3.17
CA ILE A 36 7.94 -6.94 2.68
C ILE A 36 8.69 -6.10 3.72
N ARG A 37 8.21 -6.01 4.98
CA ARG A 37 8.86 -5.22 6.05
C ARG A 37 10.35 -5.53 6.25
N THR A 38 10.79 -6.76 5.98
CA THR A 38 12.20 -7.18 6.10
C THR A 38 12.99 -7.07 4.79
N ALA A 39 12.35 -6.67 3.69
CA ALA A 39 12.97 -6.51 2.39
C ALA A 39 13.48 -5.08 2.18
N ARG A 40 14.44 -4.89 1.27
CA ARG A 40 14.94 -3.57 0.86
C ARG A 40 14.01 -2.93 -0.18
N VAL A 41 12.78 -2.68 0.23
CA VAL A 41 11.73 -2.12 -0.62
C VAL A 41 11.09 -0.95 0.10
N VAL A 42 10.96 0.17 -0.59
CA VAL A 42 10.09 1.28 -0.20
C VAL A 42 8.87 1.23 -1.09
N VAL A 43 7.68 1.27 -0.50
CA VAL A 43 6.43 1.44 -1.23
C VAL A 43 5.95 2.87 -1.02
N LEU A 44 5.91 3.64 -2.09
CA LEU A 44 5.36 4.99 -2.13
C LEU A 44 3.97 4.92 -2.74
N CYS A 45 2.95 5.28 -1.96
CA CYS A 45 1.59 5.39 -2.44
C CYS A 45 1.20 6.85 -2.53
N THR A 46 0.57 7.25 -3.63
CA THR A 46 -0.12 8.54 -3.72
C THR A 46 -1.61 8.31 -3.50
N ALA A 47 -2.26 9.23 -2.79
CA ALA A 47 -3.69 9.21 -2.57
C ALA A 47 -4.21 10.62 -2.31
N ARG A 48 -5.50 10.82 -2.59
CA ARG A 48 -6.21 12.00 -2.11
C ARG A 48 -6.48 11.87 -0.60
N ASP A 49 -6.39 12.99 0.10
CA ASP A 49 -6.59 13.07 1.56
C ASP A 49 -8.06 13.25 1.96
N ASP A 50 -8.94 13.50 0.98
CA ASP A 50 -10.39 13.65 1.19
C ASP A 50 -11.09 12.29 1.28
N ASP A 51 -11.86 12.06 2.34
CA ASP A 51 -12.64 10.83 2.54
C ASP A 51 -13.63 10.56 1.40
N ARG A 52 -14.12 11.59 0.71
CA ARG A 52 -15.01 11.43 -0.46
C ARG A 52 -14.30 10.72 -1.61
N ALA A 53 -12.99 10.84 -1.71
CA ALA A 53 -12.20 10.19 -2.75
C ALA A 53 -12.04 8.67 -2.51
N TRP A 54 -12.38 8.18 -1.32
CA TRP A 54 -12.18 6.78 -0.94
C TRP A 54 -13.44 5.92 -1.10
N SER A 55 -14.49 6.38 -1.79
CA SER A 55 -15.64 5.59 -2.29
C SER A 55 -16.22 4.52 -1.33
N GLY A 56 -16.25 4.77 -0.02
CA GLY A 56 -16.75 3.79 0.98
C GLY A 56 -15.72 2.77 1.48
N HIS A 57 -14.43 3.00 1.25
CA HIS A 57 -13.30 2.15 1.65
C HIS A 57 -12.42 2.82 2.71
N VAL A 58 -13.03 3.65 3.58
CA VAL A 58 -12.36 4.40 4.65
C VAL A 58 -11.66 3.46 5.65
N GLN A 59 -12.24 2.28 5.94
CA GLN A 59 -11.57 1.25 6.74
C GLN A 59 -10.28 0.73 6.07
N ALA A 60 -10.27 0.59 4.75
CA ALA A 60 -9.07 0.17 4.03
C ALA A 60 -7.98 1.26 4.06
N ARG A 61 -8.37 2.55 3.98
CA ARG A 61 -7.47 3.68 4.24
C ARG A 61 -6.87 3.62 5.65
N ALA A 62 -7.69 3.35 6.67
CA ALA A 62 -7.23 3.26 8.06
C ALA A 62 -6.22 2.12 8.28
N LEU A 63 -6.42 0.97 7.62
CA LEU A 63 -5.48 -0.15 7.62
C LEU A 63 -4.11 0.28 7.06
N LEU A 64 -4.09 0.97 5.90
CA LEU A 64 -2.86 1.45 5.28
C LEU A 64 -2.12 2.48 6.13
N LEU A 65 -2.84 3.28 6.91
CA LEU A 65 -2.25 4.27 7.83
C LEU A 65 -1.79 3.66 9.17
N GLY A 66 -1.97 2.35 9.38
CA GLY A 66 -1.68 1.70 10.67
C GLY A 66 -2.60 2.17 11.81
N ARG A 67 -3.79 2.68 11.47
CA ARG A 67 -4.77 3.25 12.41
C ARG A 67 -6.01 2.37 12.58
N ALA A 68 -6.01 1.16 12.04
CA ALA A 68 -7.10 0.22 12.25
C ALA A 68 -7.04 -0.37 13.67
N VAL A 69 -8.11 -0.17 14.45
CA VAL A 69 -8.41 -0.83 15.73
C VAL A 69 -9.72 -1.60 15.56
#